data_AF-A0AA43ETZ1-F1
#
_entry.id   AF-A0AA43ETZ1-F1
#
_cell.length_a   1.000
_cell.length_b   1.000
_cell.length_c   1.000
_cell.angle_alpha   90.00
_cell.angle_beta   90.00
_cell.angle_gamma   90.00
#
_symmetry.space_group_name_H-M   'P 1'
#
loop_
_entity.id
_entity.type
_entity.pdbx_description
1 polymer ?
#
loop_
_entity_poly.entity_id
_entity_poly.type
_entity_poly.pdbx_seq_one_letter_code
_entity_poly.pdbx_strand_id
1 'polypeptide(L)' 'CHGSQGKGDGTVQFDPPVADLTSSDVLVKPDSRLLKSIHEGRPNTAMDAWKSKLSDEAIREVLAYVLTFPR' A
#
# COMPACT_ATOMS: atom_id res chain seq x y z
N CYS A 1 -6.71 6.26 -3.07
CA CYS A 1 -6.65 6.35 -1.60
C CYS A 1 -5.34 6.96 -1.11
N HIS A 2 -4.18 6.46 -1.53
CA HIS A 2 -2.87 6.89 -1.00
C HIS A 2 -2.35 8.25 -1.50
N GLY A 3 -3.07 8.96 -2.37
CA GLY A 3 -2.57 10.20 -3.01
C GLY A 3 -1.51 9.93 -4.09
N SER A 4 -1.18 10.94 -4.88
CA SER A 4 -0.17 10.84 -5.95
C SER A 4 1.25 10.68 -5.41
N GLN A 5 1.49 11.14 -4.18
CA GLN A 5 2.77 11.09 -3.48
C GLN A 5 2.82 10.02 -2.39
N GLY A 6 1.81 9.13 -2.32
CA GLY A 6 1.79 8.03 -1.35
C GLY A 6 1.47 8.43 0.10
N LYS A 7 1.15 9.70 0.38
CA LYS A 7 0.97 10.24 1.74
C LYS A 7 -0.32 9.85 2.46
N GLY A 8 -1.20 9.08 1.82
CA GLY A 8 -2.50 8.75 2.42
C GLY A 8 -3.51 9.91 2.40
N ASP A 9 -3.21 10.98 1.67
CA ASP A 9 -3.96 12.24 1.59
C ASP A 9 -4.91 12.31 0.38
N GLY A 10 -5.40 11.16 -0.08
CA GLY A 10 -6.38 11.10 -1.16
C GLY A 10 -7.69 11.84 -0.80
N THR A 11 -8.46 12.22 -1.83
CA THR A 11 -9.71 13.00 -1.67
C THR A 11 -10.76 12.33 -0.78
N VAL A 12 -10.74 11.00 -0.68
CA VAL A 12 -11.67 10.22 0.14
C VAL A 12 -11.00 9.87 1.47
N GLN A 13 -11.65 10.23 2.57
CA GLN A 13 -11.23 9.85 3.91
C GLN A 13 -11.75 8.45 4.28
N PHE A 14 -10.94 7.70 5.03
CA PHE A 14 -11.25 6.36 5.49
C PHE A 14 -11.03 6.25 7.00
N ASP A 15 -11.79 5.37 7.64
CA ASP A 15 -11.59 4.97 9.04
C ASP A 15 -11.40 3.44 9.10
N PRO A 16 -10.22 2.92 9.47
CA PRO A 16 -9.01 3.66 9.86
C PRO A 16 -8.38 4.45 8.69
N PRO A 17 -7.55 5.47 8.99
CA PRO A 17 -6.92 6.30 7.96
C PRO A 17 -6.04 5.49 7.03
N VAL A 18 -5.97 5.96 5.78
CA VAL A 18 -5.08 5.39 4.76
C VAL A 18 -3.63 5.58 5.22
N ALA A 19 -2.82 4.53 5.11
CA ALA A 19 -1.42 4.60 5.51
C ALA A 19 -0.62 5.57 4.63
N ASP A 20 0.23 6.38 5.26
CA ASP A 20 1.29 7.14 4.60
C ASP A 20 2.42 6.18 4.23
N LEU A 21 2.55 5.90 2.93
CA LEU A 21 3.55 4.99 2.36
C LEU A 21 4.96 5.58 2.40
N THR A 22 5.10 6.88 2.66
CA THR A 22 6.39 7.57 2.84
C THR A 22 6.85 7.56 4.29
N SER A 23 5.98 7.16 5.23
CA SER A 23 6.33 7.13 6.65
C SER A 23 7.35 6.04 6.97
N SER A 24 8.25 6.34 7.92
CA SER A 24 9.19 5.37 8.47
C SER A 24 8.48 4.11 8.96
N ASP A 25 7.30 4.24 9.57
CA ASP A 25 6.51 3.14 10.11
C ASP A 25 6.07 2.11 9.05
N VAL A 26 5.88 2.55 7.80
CA VAL A 26 5.60 1.68 6.66
C VAL A 26 6.90 1.15 6.07
N LEU A 27 7.90 2.01 5.87
CA LEU A 27 9.14 1.65 5.18
C LEU A 27 10.09 0.75 6.00
N VAL A 28 9.94 0.69 7.32
CA VAL A 28 10.66 -0.29 8.16
C VAL A 28 10.04 -1.69 8.12
N LYS A 29 8.83 -1.83 7.56
CA LYS A 29 8.19 -3.15 7.46
C LYS A 29 8.92 -4.01 6.42
N PRO A 30 9.03 -5.32 6.64
CA PRO A 30 9.59 -6.21 5.62
C PRO A 30 8.79 -6.14 4.31
N ASP A 31 9.48 -6.17 3.18
CA ASP A 31 8.89 -6.20 1.84
C ASP A 31 7.82 -7.28 1.69
N SER A 32 8.05 -8.47 2.27
CA SER A 32 7.07 -9.57 2.28
C SER A 32 5.75 -9.20 2.97
N ARG A 33 5.79 -8.34 3.98
CA ARG A 33 4.60 -7.87 4.69
C ARG A 33 3.86 -6.79 3.89
N LEU A 34 4.58 -5.93 3.18
CA LEU A 34 4.00 -4.96 2.26
C LEU A 34 3.38 -5.67 1.06
N LEU A 35 4.09 -6.62 0.47
CA LEU A 35 3.61 -7.48 -0.62
C LEU A 35 2.31 -8.19 -0.23
N LYS A 36 2.30 -8.81 0.96
CA LYS A 36 1.10 -9.48 1.47
C LYS A 36 -0.08 -8.52 1.63
N SER A 37 0.17 -7.28 2.07
CA SER A 37 -0.88 -6.28 2.24
C SER A 37 -1.47 -5.84 0.89
N ILE A 38 -0.65 -5.73 -0.16
CA ILE A 38 -1.14 -5.44 -1.53
C ILE A 38 -1.91 -6.66 -2.06
N HIS A 39 -1.34 -7.85 -1.93
CA HIS A 39 -1.90 -9.08 -2.48
C HIS A 39 -3.23 -9.48 -1.82
N GLU A 40 -3.25 -9.57 -0.49
CA GLU A 40 -4.38 -10.06 0.31
C GLU A 40 -5.29 -8.94 0.82
N GLY A 41 -4.90 -7.67 0.63
CA GLY A 41 -5.56 -6.55 1.27
C GLY A 41 -5.24 -6.47 2.76
N ARG A 42 -5.94 -5.58 3.46
CA ARG A 42 -5.81 -5.43 4.91
C ARG A 42 -7.18 -5.55 5.58
N PRO A 43 -7.39 -6.61 6.39
CA PRO A 43 -8.62 -6.80 7.15
C PRO A 43 -8.95 -5.58 8.02
N ASN A 44 -10.24 -5.29 8.19
CA ASN A 44 -10.77 -4.16 8.96
C ASN A 44 -10.28 -2.78 8.45
N THR A 45 -10.00 -2.68 7.15
CA THR A 45 -9.69 -1.42 6.46
C THR A 45 -10.37 -1.43 5.08
N ALA A 46 -10.38 -0.29 4.41
CA ALA A 46 -10.86 -0.20 3.03
C ALA A 46 -9.84 -0.69 1.97
N MET A 47 -8.68 -1.22 2.39
CA MET A 47 -7.68 -1.73 1.46
C MET A 47 -8.02 -3.17 1.05
N ASP A 48 -8.73 -3.30 -0.06
CA ASP A 48 -9.08 -4.60 -0.65
C ASP A 48 -7.88 -5.38 -1.19
N ALA A 49 -8.11 -6.67 -1.43
CA ALA A 49 -7.14 -7.59 -2.02
C ALA A 49 -6.96 -7.36 -3.53
N TRP A 50 -5.74 -7.05 -3.96
CA TRP A 50 -5.44 -6.79 -5.38
C TRP A 50 -5.19 -8.05 -6.20
N LYS A 51 -5.01 -9.22 -5.57
CA LYS A 51 -4.84 -10.52 -6.26
C LYS A 51 -5.98 -10.90 -7.20
N SER A 52 -7.16 -10.30 -7.04
CA SER A 52 -8.31 -10.53 -7.92
C SER A 52 -8.30 -9.65 -9.18
N LYS A 53 -7.39 -8.67 -9.25
CA LYS A 53 -7.31 -7.64 -10.30
C LYS A 53 -5.96 -7.56 -10.99
N LEU A 54 -4.88 -7.96 -10.31
CA LEU A 54 -3.51 -7.90 -10.80
C LEU A 54 -2.88 -9.30 -10.73
N SER A 55 -1.93 -9.57 -11.63
CA SER A 55 -1.06 -10.74 -11.51
C SER A 55 -0.05 -10.57 -10.38
N ASP A 56 0.56 -11.66 -9.94
CA ASP A 56 1.61 -11.65 -8.92
C ASP A 56 2.79 -10.76 -9.35
N GLU A 57 3.15 -10.78 -10.64
CA GLU A 57 4.20 -9.92 -11.20
C GLU A 57 3.83 -8.44 -11.08
N ALA A 58 2.62 -8.05 -11.49
CA ALA A 58 2.15 -6.67 -11.35
C ALA A 58 2.09 -6.22 -9.88
N ILE A 59 1.73 -7.12 -8.96
CA ILE A 59 1.74 -6.82 -7.51
C ILE A 59 3.17 -6.57 -7.01
N ARG A 60 4.17 -7.33 -7.49
CA ARG A 60 5.59 -7.07 -7.18
C ARG A 60 6.07 -5.75 -7.76
N GLU A 61 5.62 -5.38 -8.96
CA GLU A 61 5.93 -4.07 -9.58
C GLU A 61 5.32 -2.90 -8.79
N VAL A 62 4.08 -3.05 -8.31
CA VAL A 62 3.45 -2.06 -7.41
C VAL A 62 4.26 -1.90 -6.13
N LEU A 63 4.71 -3.00 -5.51
CA LEU A 63 5.59 -2.91 -4.34
C LEU A 63 6.90 -2.19 -4.69
N ALA A 64 7.54 -2.53 -5.81
CA ALA A 64 8.77 -1.89 -6.25
C ALA A 64 8.56 -0.37 -6.42
N TYR A 65 7.43 0.05 -6.99
CA TYR A 65 7.06 1.47 -7.09
C TYR A 65 6.90 2.13 -5.71
N VAL A 66 6.19 1.50 -4.77
CA VAL A 66 6.01 2.03 -3.41
C VAL A 66 7.36 2.22 -2.70
N LEU A 67 8.31 1.30 -2.91
CA LEU A 67 9.66 1.40 -2.33
C LEU A 67 10.53 2.50 -2.96
N THR A 68 10.08 3.16 -4.03
CA THR A 68 10.75 4.35 -4.58
C THR A 68 10.42 5.64 -3.83
N PHE A 69 9.43 5.63 -2.94
CA PHE A 69 9.11 6.82 -2.16
C PHE A 69 10.26 7.24 -1.24
N PRO A 70 10.46 8.56 -1.03
CA PRO A 70 11.53 9.06 -0.18
C PRO A 70 11.36 8.56 1.26
N ARG A 71 12.50 8.22 1.88
CA ARG A 71 12.60 7.82 3.29
C ARG A 71 12.81 9.02 4.19
#